data_AF-A0A970IWT8-F1
#
_entry.id   AF-A0A970IWT8-F1
#
_cell.length_a   1.000
_cell.length_b   1.000
_cell.length_c   1.000
_cell.angle_alpha   90.00
_cell.angle_beta   90.00
_cell.angle_gamma   90.00
#
_symmetry.space_group_name_H-M   'P 1'
#
loop_
_entity.id
_entity.type
_entity.pdbx_description
1 polymer ?
#
loop_
_entity_poly.entity_id
_entity_poly.type
_entity_poly.pdbx_seq_one_letter_code
_entity_poly.pdbx_strand_id
1 'polypeptide(L)'
;MFKDFASYLATLKQRLEEYFARAEQEENEKIASFFSSLKKSLLGKQEAVAAWENEITIGEKKYDREKERLEVLLGDLQKILTEGLPNHLKSSQPEAGGETGDASLYKRKKHNINYKLNNLKRTLMQKIKENNDAINDENRGYKNREAELLRRQNIDIQRSVSNNIKEYGDLEKKLLDINDGKSIIETKKKIKKIRIAGLKEQMNIKNKYAQLLYQNSLEYAKFYEKMMLNHELNNEEFGLKIKALEAEKQEIELLEKSDAAVAELEWKKRLLDWEKENELSRLKALSKISEQIIDLKKQIAANDAEKIKYVSEKINATEKEIYDFDRGQLRIYLKEEYFSEQLNAVTALFFEQLLLLLEAASRQLKNIIEESYRQRYRLLMKTSEYFLTRNKEKSLHSGREYRGIIEKGERLISEARVRQEKARDKFFNVLHQHFAAAAAAINEIMKATAEWLAAEETAFAELGANCDGILAEEYRKSVAANEEIARGKLDKFARVFESIEAEAEANNRHYEEAARKIEAEFLIRCETIDDQIKKLRAETKEKIARIQKEYVLFKKKSRQRQNVHRNNYNQNILQHEKTLYKQYREQLAENELERERKIKTL
;
A
#
# COMPACT_ATOMS: atom_id res chain seq x y z
N MET A 1 -105.31 36.29 -45.59
CA MET A 1 -105.13 34.87 -45.23
C MET A 1 -104.07 34.16 -46.05
N PHE A 2 -104.24 33.89 -47.36
CA PHE A 2 -103.19 33.20 -48.14
C PHE A 2 -101.89 34.02 -48.30
N LYS A 3 -102.00 35.35 -48.44
CA LYS A 3 -100.84 36.27 -48.45
C LYS A 3 -100.09 36.26 -47.11
N ASP A 4 -100.79 36.12 -45.99
CA ASP A 4 -100.19 36.11 -44.65
C ASP A 4 -99.44 34.80 -44.40
N PHE A 5 -99.96 33.66 -44.89
CA PHE A 5 -99.28 32.37 -44.83
C PHE A 5 -98.04 32.32 -45.73
N ALA A 6 -98.14 32.82 -46.96
CA ALA A 6 -97.00 32.92 -47.86
C ALA A 6 -95.91 33.87 -47.31
N SER A 7 -96.30 34.98 -46.69
CA SER A 7 -95.37 35.87 -45.98
C SER A 7 -94.71 35.16 -44.80
N TYR A 8 -95.46 34.39 -44.01
CA TYR A 8 -94.91 33.61 -42.89
C TYR A 8 -93.89 32.56 -43.35
N LEU A 9 -94.17 31.83 -44.44
CA LEU A 9 -93.23 30.88 -45.04
C LEU A 9 -91.96 31.54 -45.55
N ALA A 10 -92.09 32.70 -46.21
CA ALA A 10 -90.93 33.47 -46.68
C ALA A 10 -90.06 33.96 -45.51
N THR A 11 -90.69 34.46 -44.43
CA THR A 11 -89.98 34.88 -43.22
C THR A 11 -89.32 33.70 -42.49
N LEU A 12 -89.95 32.53 -42.43
CA LEU A 12 -89.36 31.33 -41.83
C LEU A 12 -88.14 30.86 -42.63
N LYS A 13 -88.24 30.80 -43.96
CA LYS A 13 -87.13 30.45 -44.84
C LYS A 13 -85.94 31.39 -44.62
N GLN A 14 -86.17 32.69 -44.65
CA GLN A 14 -85.12 33.69 -44.45
C GLN A 14 -84.49 33.57 -43.05
N ARG A 15 -85.28 33.32 -42.00
CA ARG A 15 -84.76 33.09 -40.64
C ARG A 15 -83.91 31.83 -40.54
N LEU A 16 -84.31 30.75 -41.21
CA LEU A 16 -83.54 29.51 -41.25
C LEU A 16 -82.21 29.73 -41.99
N GLU A 17 -82.24 30.39 -43.15
CA GLU A 17 -81.03 30.72 -43.92
C GLU A 17 -80.07 31.62 -43.14
N GLU A 18 -80.58 32.68 -42.50
CA GLU A 18 -79.78 33.57 -41.64
C GLU A 18 -79.21 32.85 -40.42
N TYR A 19 -79.97 31.91 -39.85
CA TYR A 19 -79.52 31.12 -38.70
C TYR A 19 -78.43 30.11 -39.11
N PHE A 20 -78.61 29.39 -40.22
CA PHE A 20 -77.59 28.46 -40.73
C PHE A 20 -76.30 29.20 -41.08
N ALA A 21 -76.38 30.36 -41.74
CA ALA A 21 -75.21 31.16 -42.06
C ALA A 21 -74.48 31.68 -40.80
N ARG A 22 -75.22 32.08 -39.75
CA ARG A 22 -74.62 32.48 -38.47
C ARG A 22 -74.00 31.31 -37.72
N ALA A 23 -74.67 30.16 -37.70
CA ALA A 23 -74.15 28.95 -37.08
C ALA A 23 -72.83 28.52 -37.76
N GLU A 24 -72.80 28.49 -39.10
CA GLU A 24 -71.60 28.18 -39.88
C GLU A 24 -70.47 29.20 -39.63
N GLN A 25 -70.78 30.48 -39.49
CA GLN A 25 -69.77 31.50 -39.18
C GLN A 25 -69.21 31.35 -37.76
N GLU A 26 -70.07 31.20 -36.75
CA GLU A 26 -69.65 30.99 -35.36
C GLU A 26 -68.83 29.70 -35.20
N GLU A 27 -69.16 28.67 -35.97
CA GLU A 27 -68.44 27.40 -36.06
C GLU A 27 -67.04 27.59 -36.64
N ASN A 28 -66.92 28.26 -37.78
CA ASN A 28 -65.63 28.55 -38.40
C ASN A 28 -64.72 29.42 -37.52
N GLU A 29 -65.28 30.39 -36.78
CA GLU A 29 -64.52 31.23 -35.84
C GLU A 29 -64.02 30.43 -34.63
N LYS A 30 -64.84 29.52 -34.08
CA LYS A 30 -64.43 28.60 -33.01
C LYS A 30 -63.31 27.68 -33.47
N ILE A 31 -63.47 27.03 -34.62
CA ILE A 31 -62.47 26.17 -35.24
C ILE A 31 -61.14 26.92 -35.43
N ALA A 32 -61.17 28.14 -35.98
CA ALA A 32 -59.97 28.94 -36.20
C ALA A 32 -59.28 29.34 -34.87
N SER A 33 -60.06 29.74 -33.86
CA SER A 33 -59.54 30.09 -32.53
C SER A 33 -58.89 28.88 -31.83
N PHE A 34 -59.49 27.71 -31.99
CA PHE A 34 -59.02 26.43 -31.49
C PHE A 34 -57.68 26.07 -32.12
N PHE A 35 -57.58 26.02 -33.46
CA PHE A 35 -56.32 25.73 -34.15
C PHE A 35 -55.19 26.72 -33.82
N SER A 36 -55.53 27.99 -33.59
CA SER A 36 -54.58 29.02 -33.14
C SER A 36 -54.05 28.73 -31.73
N SER A 37 -54.92 28.34 -30.79
CA SER A 37 -54.52 27.94 -29.43
C SER A 37 -53.63 26.69 -29.44
N LEU A 38 -53.94 25.75 -30.33
CA LEU A 38 -53.23 24.49 -30.50
C LEU A 38 -51.83 24.71 -31.06
N LYS A 39 -51.71 25.57 -32.08
CA LYS A 39 -50.42 25.98 -32.65
C LYS A 39 -49.52 26.64 -31.60
N LYS A 40 -50.07 27.50 -30.74
CA LYS A 40 -49.33 28.11 -29.62
C LYS A 40 -48.90 27.07 -28.59
N SER A 41 -49.78 26.13 -28.25
CA SER A 41 -49.48 25.05 -27.31
C SER A 41 -48.37 24.12 -27.83
N LEU A 42 -48.37 23.82 -29.13
CA LEU A 42 -47.35 23.00 -29.78
C LEU A 42 -45.98 23.68 -29.81
N LEU A 43 -45.95 24.98 -30.13
CA LEU A 43 -44.71 25.78 -30.09
C LEU A 43 -44.11 25.82 -28.67
N GLY A 44 -44.92 26.08 -27.64
CA GLY A 44 -44.43 26.08 -26.26
C GLY A 44 -43.89 24.72 -25.80
N LYS A 45 -44.35 23.61 -26.39
CA LYS A 45 -43.82 22.27 -26.10
C LYS A 45 -42.55 21.93 -26.87
N GLN A 46 -42.39 22.42 -28.10
CA GLN A 46 -41.11 22.33 -28.81
C GLN A 46 -39.99 23.03 -28.03
N GLU A 47 -40.29 24.19 -27.44
CA GLU A 47 -39.36 24.90 -26.54
C GLU A 47 -39.07 24.11 -25.26
N ALA A 48 -40.09 23.44 -24.67
CA ALA A 48 -39.91 22.59 -23.50
C ALA A 48 -39.03 21.36 -23.78
N VAL A 49 -39.20 20.70 -24.93
CA VAL A 49 -38.35 19.56 -25.36
C VAL A 49 -36.90 20.00 -25.51
N ALA A 50 -36.65 21.13 -26.18
CA ALA A 50 -35.31 21.69 -26.31
C ALA A 50 -34.69 22.06 -24.94
N ALA A 51 -35.52 22.53 -23.99
CA ALA A 51 -35.08 22.81 -22.64
C ALA A 51 -34.69 21.52 -21.87
N TRP A 52 -35.45 20.45 -22.03
CA TRP A 52 -35.15 19.15 -21.41
C TRP A 52 -33.88 18.51 -22.00
N GLU A 53 -33.69 18.55 -23.32
CA GLU A 53 -32.45 18.08 -23.97
C GLU A 53 -31.22 18.83 -23.44
N ASN A 54 -31.35 20.15 -23.22
CA ASN A 54 -30.29 20.96 -22.65
C ASN A 54 -30.04 20.60 -21.16
N GLU A 55 -31.07 20.33 -20.38
CA GLU A 55 -30.94 19.89 -18.98
C GLU A 55 -30.22 18.53 -18.87
N ILE A 56 -30.54 17.58 -19.75
CA ILE A 56 -29.83 16.30 -19.86
C ILE A 56 -28.36 16.56 -20.18
N THR A 57 -28.07 17.39 -21.19
CA THR A 57 -26.71 17.73 -21.60
C THR A 57 -25.89 18.40 -20.48
N ILE A 58 -26.51 19.32 -19.72
CA ILE A 58 -25.87 19.97 -18.57
C ILE A 58 -25.57 18.95 -17.46
N GLY A 59 -26.52 18.04 -17.20
CA GLY A 59 -26.34 16.96 -16.24
C GLY A 59 -25.21 16.01 -16.63
N GLU A 60 -25.13 15.61 -17.89
CA GLU A 60 -24.03 14.78 -18.42
C GLU A 60 -22.67 15.43 -18.20
N LYS A 61 -22.56 16.73 -18.53
CA LYS A 61 -21.32 17.50 -18.32
C LYS A 61 -20.87 17.54 -16.86
N LYS A 62 -21.78 17.44 -15.89
CA LYS A 62 -21.42 17.38 -14.46
C LYS A 62 -20.67 16.10 -14.14
N TYR A 63 -21.18 14.95 -14.61
CA TYR A 63 -20.53 13.65 -14.41
C TYR A 63 -19.22 13.55 -15.20
N ASP A 64 -19.16 14.11 -16.41
CA ASP A 64 -17.92 14.14 -17.20
C ASP A 64 -16.81 14.96 -16.53
N ARG A 65 -17.15 16.12 -15.94
CA ARG A 65 -16.18 16.92 -15.18
C ARG A 65 -15.66 16.21 -13.93
N GLU A 66 -16.53 15.51 -13.21
CA GLU A 66 -16.09 14.75 -12.02
C GLU A 66 -15.19 13.58 -12.44
N LYS A 67 -15.52 12.90 -13.54
CA LYS A 67 -14.66 11.87 -14.13
C LYS A 67 -13.29 12.41 -14.50
N GLU A 68 -13.22 13.52 -15.25
CA GLU A 68 -11.95 14.15 -15.61
C GLU A 68 -11.10 14.48 -14.37
N ARG A 69 -11.73 15.01 -13.32
CA ARG A 69 -11.05 15.30 -12.04
C ARG A 69 -10.48 14.04 -11.38
N LEU A 70 -11.26 12.95 -11.34
CA LEU A 70 -10.82 11.67 -10.78
C LEU A 70 -9.71 11.04 -11.63
N GLU A 71 -9.77 11.15 -12.95
CA GLU A 71 -8.76 10.66 -13.89
C GLU A 71 -7.42 11.41 -13.74
N VAL A 72 -7.46 12.72 -13.48
CA VAL A 72 -6.25 13.51 -13.16
C VAL A 72 -5.60 13.00 -11.88
N LEU A 73 -6.38 12.81 -10.81
CA LEU A 73 -5.88 12.25 -9.53
C LEU A 73 -5.31 10.84 -9.71
N LEU A 74 -5.98 10.01 -10.51
CA LEU A 74 -5.53 8.66 -10.85
C LEU A 74 -4.16 8.71 -11.57
N GLY A 75 -4.02 9.60 -12.56
CA GLY A 75 -2.78 9.79 -13.31
C GLY A 75 -1.62 10.26 -12.42
N ASP A 76 -1.89 11.16 -11.47
CA ASP A 76 -0.86 11.62 -10.52
C ASP A 76 -0.41 10.51 -9.58
N LEU A 77 -1.31 9.68 -9.05
CA LEU A 77 -0.93 8.53 -8.22
C LEU A 77 -0.19 7.46 -9.04
N GLN A 78 -0.59 7.21 -10.28
CA GLN A 78 0.10 6.26 -11.17
C GLN A 78 1.54 6.69 -11.45
N LYS A 79 1.80 8.00 -11.63
CA LYS A 79 3.17 8.52 -11.76
C LYS A 79 4.03 8.18 -10.56
N ILE A 80 3.50 8.25 -9.33
CA ILE A 80 4.26 7.92 -8.12
C ILE A 80 4.67 6.44 -8.09
N LEU A 81 3.84 5.53 -8.62
CA LEU A 81 4.20 4.11 -8.73
C LEU A 81 5.33 3.88 -9.75
N THR A 82 5.34 4.62 -10.87
CA THR A 82 6.37 4.47 -11.92
C THR A 82 7.67 5.22 -11.63
N GLU A 83 7.57 6.45 -11.13
CA GLU A 83 8.71 7.34 -10.89
C GLU A 83 9.31 7.17 -9.49
N GLY A 84 8.55 6.56 -8.57
CA GLY A 84 8.95 6.27 -7.21
C GLY A 84 8.52 7.34 -6.19
N LEU A 85 8.53 6.94 -4.92
CA LEU A 85 8.20 7.83 -3.80
C LEU A 85 9.23 8.97 -3.69
N PRO A 86 8.78 10.23 -3.45
CA PRO A 86 9.67 11.33 -3.12
C PRO A 86 10.58 10.99 -1.93
N ASN A 87 11.84 11.44 -1.97
CA ASN A 87 12.98 11.03 -1.13
C ASN A 87 12.88 11.31 0.40
N HIS A 88 11.69 11.47 0.97
CA HIS A 88 11.47 12.07 2.30
C HIS A 88 11.29 11.06 3.44
N LEU A 89 11.30 9.75 3.17
CA LEU A 89 11.07 8.69 4.17
C LEU A 89 12.36 8.08 4.75
N LYS A 90 13.52 8.75 4.60
CA LYS A 90 14.76 8.25 5.18
C LYS A 90 14.77 8.52 6.69
N SER A 91 14.54 7.48 7.47
CA SER A 91 14.87 7.48 8.89
C SER A 91 16.36 7.77 9.08
N SER A 92 16.77 8.35 10.21
CA SER A 92 18.18 8.62 10.48
C SER A 92 18.97 7.31 10.53
N GLN A 93 20.01 7.21 9.71
CA GLN A 93 20.89 6.04 9.67
C GLN A 93 21.52 5.80 11.05
N PRO A 94 21.61 4.55 11.53
CA PRO A 94 22.29 4.25 12.79
C PRO A 94 23.74 4.73 12.73
N GLU A 95 24.17 5.48 13.74
CA GLU A 95 25.53 6.00 13.82
C GLU A 95 26.56 4.85 13.77
N ALA A 96 27.65 5.09 13.03
CA ALA A 96 28.79 4.19 12.97
C ALA A 96 29.53 4.22 14.31
N GLY A 97 29.17 3.31 15.21
CA GLY A 97 29.79 3.26 16.52
C GLY A 97 29.09 2.30 17.46
N GLY A 98 29.46 1.02 17.41
CA GLY A 98 29.34 0.20 18.61
C GLY A 98 30.31 0.74 19.64
N GLU A 99 29.84 1.02 20.85
CA GLU A 99 30.73 1.25 21.99
C GLU A 99 31.69 0.06 22.07
N THR A 100 32.95 0.28 21.72
CA THR A 100 34.03 -0.70 21.94
C THR A 100 34.32 -0.70 23.44
N GLY A 101 33.38 -1.23 24.22
CA GLY A 101 33.37 -1.16 25.69
C GLY A 101 34.69 -1.59 26.33
N ASP A 102 35.45 -2.47 25.66
CA ASP A 102 36.70 -3.02 26.18
C ASP A 102 38.00 -2.50 25.54
N ALA A 103 37.96 -1.59 24.55
CA ALA A 103 39.19 -1.08 23.94
C ALA A 103 40.08 -0.33 24.96
N SER A 104 39.45 0.33 25.94
CA SER A 104 40.18 1.00 27.04
C SER A 104 40.83 0.00 28.01
N LEU A 105 40.17 -1.13 28.27
CA LEU A 105 40.66 -2.20 29.14
C LEU A 105 41.84 -2.94 28.51
N TYR A 106 41.75 -3.28 27.23
CA TYR A 106 42.86 -3.91 26.50
C TYR A 106 44.11 -3.01 26.43
N LYS A 107 43.92 -1.71 26.16
CA LYS A 107 45.02 -0.73 26.21
C LYS A 107 45.69 -0.65 27.57
N ARG A 108 44.91 -0.62 28.67
CA ARG A 108 45.46 -0.62 30.04
C ARG A 108 46.24 -1.89 30.35
N LYS A 109 45.70 -3.08 30.03
CA LYS A 109 46.39 -4.36 30.25
C LYS A 109 47.69 -4.45 29.45
N LYS A 110 47.67 -4.10 28.17
CA LYS A 110 48.86 -4.07 27.29
C LYS A 110 49.94 -3.12 27.80
N HIS A 111 49.54 -1.93 28.26
CA HIS A 111 50.47 -0.97 28.87
C HIS A 111 51.15 -1.55 30.12
N ASN A 112 50.37 -2.16 31.02
CA ASN A 112 50.90 -2.80 32.23
C ASN A 112 51.87 -3.95 31.90
N ILE A 113 51.54 -4.79 30.93
CA ILE A 113 52.42 -5.88 30.47
C ILE A 113 53.73 -5.33 29.88
N ASN A 114 53.67 -4.31 29.03
CA ASN A 114 54.87 -3.66 28.48
C ASN A 114 55.76 -3.06 29.60
N TYR A 115 55.14 -2.42 30.60
CA TYR A 115 55.86 -1.90 31.75
C TYR A 115 56.59 -3.02 32.54
N LYS A 116 55.89 -4.12 32.83
CA LYS A 116 56.49 -5.30 33.48
C LYS A 116 57.62 -5.93 32.66
N LEU A 117 57.45 -6.06 31.35
CA LEU A 117 58.48 -6.56 30.43
C LEU A 117 59.74 -5.70 30.48
N ASN A 118 59.58 -4.38 30.38
CA ASN A 118 60.70 -3.45 30.42
C ASN A 118 61.44 -3.50 31.78
N ASN A 119 60.69 -3.56 32.88
CA ASN A 119 61.29 -3.72 34.21
C ASN A 119 62.06 -5.03 34.34
N LEU A 120 61.49 -6.18 33.93
CA LEU A 120 62.18 -7.47 33.98
C LEU A 120 63.46 -7.48 33.15
N LYS A 121 63.44 -6.88 31.93
CA LYS A 121 64.64 -6.75 31.09
C LYS A 121 65.70 -5.88 31.76
N ARG A 122 65.31 -4.75 32.36
CA ARG A 122 66.24 -3.88 33.10
C ARG A 122 66.85 -4.59 34.31
N THR A 123 66.03 -5.28 35.11
CA THR A 123 66.51 -6.06 36.27
C THR A 123 67.45 -7.18 35.85
N LEU A 124 67.17 -7.87 34.73
CA LEU A 124 68.06 -8.90 34.21
C LEU A 124 69.43 -8.32 33.86
N MET A 125 69.48 -7.22 33.08
CA MET A 125 70.74 -6.57 32.74
C MET A 125 71.51 -6.11 33.98
N GLN A 126 70.81 -5.62 35.00
CA GLN A 126 71.44 -5.21 36.25
C GLN A 126 72.05 -6.40 37.00
N LYS A 127 71.34 -7.52 37.13
CA LYS A 127 71.90 -8.76 37.71
C LYS A 127 73.09 -9.30 36.93
N ILE A 128 73.06 -9.22 35.60
CA ILE A 128 74.19 -9.62 34.75
C ILE A 128 75.40 -8.76 35.06
N LYS A 129 75.22 -7.45 35.19
CA LYS A 129 76.27 -6.51 35.56
C LYS A 129 76.84 -6.81 36.94
N GLU A 130 75.99 -6.98 37.95
CA GLU A 130 76.39 -7.32 39.33
C GLU A 130 77.21 -8.61 39.39
N ASN A 131 76.81 -9.65 38.64
CA ASN A 131 77.59 -10.89 38.54
C ASN A 131 78.97 -10.67 37.90
N ASN A 132 79.05 -9.89 36.83
CA ASN A 132 80.32 -9.59 36.15
C ASN A 132 81.26 -8.77 37.05
N ASP A 133 80.71 -7.79 37.77
CA ASP A 133 81.46 -6.97 38.72
C ASP A 133 82.02 -7.85 39.86
N ALA A 134 81.20 -8.76 40.41
CA ALA A 134 81.63 -9.71 41.43
C ALA A 134 82.75 -10.67 40.94
N ILE A 135 82.67 -11.17 39.71
CA ILE A 135 83.73 -11.98 39.10
C ILE A 135 85.03 -11.18 38.98
N ASN A 136 84.95 -9.93 38.52
CA ASN A 136 86.12 -9.07 38.34
C ASN A 136 86.80 -8.74 39.67
N ASP A 137 86.02 -8.43 40.71
CA ASP A 137 86.54 -8.12 42.03
C ASP A 137 87.19 -9.35 42.70
N GLU A 138 86.56 -10.52 42.59
CA GLU A 138 87.15 -11.76 43.11
C GLU A 138 88.43 -12.13 42.34
N ASN A 139 88.50 -11.91 41.03
CA ASN A 139 89.71 -12.15 40.23
C ASN A 139 90.87 -11.25 40.69
N ARG A 140 90.61 -9.97 40.98
CA ARG A 140 91.61 -9.06 41.58
C ARG A 140 92.07 -9.58 42.95
N GLY A 141 91.12 -9.98 43.80
CA GLY A 141 91.40 -10.54 45.12
C GLY A 141 92.22 -11.84 45.05
N TYR A 142 91.92 -12.72 44.10
CA TYR A 142 92.66 -13.96 43.82
C TYR A 142 94.12 -13.66 43.46
N LYS A 143 94.36 -12.79 42.48
CA LYS A 143 95.71 -12.40 42.03
C LYS A 143 96.53 -11.75 43.14
N ASN A 144 95.90 -10.92 43.96
CA ASN A 144 96.57 -10.28 45.09
C ASN A 144 96.98 -11.30 46.17
N ARG A 145 96.11 -12.26 46.49
CA ARG A 145 96.41 -13.37 47.40
C ARG A 145 97.55 -14.24 46.87
N GLU A 146 97.51 -14.57 45.58
CA GLU A 146 98.56 -15.34 44.90
C GLU A 146 99.93 -14.64 44.97
N ALA A 147 99.98 -13.35 44.63
CA ALA A 147 101.21 -12.56 44.68
C ALA A 147 101.78 -12.45 46.11
N GLU A 148 100.92 -12.25 47.12
CA GLU A 148 101.35 -12.18 48.52
C GLU A 148 101.85 -13.54 49.04
N LEU A 149 101.23 -14.66 48.64
CA LEU A 149 101.70 -16.01 48.98
C LEU A 149 103.12 -16.25 48.42
N LEU A 150 103.35 -15.90 47.14
CA LEU A 150 104.68 -16.01 46.52
C LEU A 150 105.72 -15.11 47.19
N ARG A 151 105.35 -13.88 47.54
CA ARG A 151 106.23 -12.97 48.28
C ARG A 151 106.62 -13.54 49.64
N ARG A 152 105.66 -14.04 50.41
CA ARG A 152 105.91 -14.65 51.74
C ARG A 152 106.75 -15.91 51.63
N GLN A 153 106.51 -16.75 50.62
CA GLN A 153 107.35 -17.90 50.32
C GLN A 153 108.82 -17.49 50.14
N ASN A 154 109.08 -16.45 49.35
CA ASN A 154 110.43 -15.95 49.14
C ASN A 154 111.08 -15.42 50.42
N ILE A 155 110.33 -14.69 51.25
CA ILE A 155 110.81 -14.19 52.55
C ILE A 155 111.17 -15.34 53.49
N ASP A 156 110.30 -16.34 53.60
CA ASP A 156 110.53 -17.49 54.47
C ASP A 156 111.71 -18.34 53.98
N ILE A 157 111.86 -18.53 52.66
CA ILE A 157 113.04 -19.17 52.07
C ILE A 157 114.31 -18.38 52.41
N GLN A 158 114.32 -17.05 52.23
CA GLN A 158 115.48 -16.22 52.56
C GLN A 158 115.87 -16.30 54.04
N ARG A 159 114.87 -16.27 54.94
CA ARG A 159 115.09 -16.46 56.39
C ARG A 159 115.68 -17.83 56.70
N SER A 160 115.13 -18.89 56.09
CA SER A 160 115.64 -20.26 56.22
C SER A 160 117.08 -20.37 55.73
N VAL A 161 117.41 -19.80 54.56
CA VAL A 161 118.77 -19.74 54.02
C VAL A 161 119.71 -19.01 54.98
N SER A 162 119.32 -17.82 55.47
CA SER A 162 120.16 -17.03 56.39
C SER A 162 120.42 -17.75 57.71
N ASN A 163 119.40 -18.39 58.29
CA ASN A 163 119.55 -19.18 59.51
C ASN A 163 120.47 -20.38 59.28
N ASN A 164 120.31 -21.09 58.16
CA ASN A 164 121.18 -22.21 57.82
C ASN A 164 122.64 -21.77 57.66
N ILE A 165 122.90 -20.65 56.96
CA ILE A 165 124.23 -20.06 56.81
C ILE A 165 124.85 -19.73 58.16
N LYS A 166 124.09 -19.16 59.10
CA LYS A 166 124.60 -18.85 60.45
C LYS A 166 124.97 -20.12 61.22
N GLU A 167 124.14 -21.16 61.16
CA GLU A 167 124.37 -22.42 61.88
C GLU A 167 125.66 -23.13 61.46
N TYR A 168 125.99 -23.14 60.16
CA TYR A 168 127.24 -23.74 59.70
C TYR A 168 128.40 -22.74 59.58
N GLY A 169 128.14 -21.43 59.53
CA GLY A 169 129.15 -20.40 59.27
C GLY A 169 130.23 -20.32 60.35
N ASP A 170 129.86 -20.54 61.62
CA ASP A 170 130.85 -20.62 62.71
C ASP A 170 131.70 -21.90 62.62
N LEU A 171 131.13 -22.99 62.09
CA LEU A 171 131.87 -24.23 61.83
C LEU A 171 132.80 -24.07 60.62
N GLU A 172 132.41 -23.30 59.60
CA GLU A 172 133.26 -22.96 58.46
C GLU A 172 134.45 -22.10 58.86
N LYS A 173 134.24 -21.10 59.73
CA LYS A 173 135.35 -20.32 60.30
C LYS A 173 136.31 -21.20 61.09
N LYS A 174 135.78 -22.09 61.94
CA LYS A 174 136.58 -23.06 62.70
C LYS A 174 137.43 -23.99 61.81
N LEU A 175 137.03 -24.27 60.57
CA LEU A 175 137.85 -25.08 59.65
C LEU A 175 139.20 -24.42 59.31
N LEU A 176 139.31 -23.09 59.40
CA LEU A 176 140.55 -22.36 59.15
C LEU A 176 141.55 -22.47 60.32
N ASP A 177 141.04 -22.76 61.52
CA ASP A 177 141.82 -22.79 62.76
C ASP A 177 142.25 -24.22 63.17
N ILE A 178 141.81 -25.26 62.44
CA ILE A 178 142.09 -26.67 62.74
C ILE A 178 143.24 -27.17 61.85
N ASN A 179 144.32 -27.66 62.46
CA ASN A 179 145.48 -28.24 61.76
C ASN A 179 145.47 -29.78 61.66
N ASP A 180 144.47 -30.46 62.23
CA ASP A 180 144.36 -31.93 62.21
C ASP A 180 143.35 -32.42 61.14
N GLY A 181 143.74 -33.43 60.36
CA GLY A 181 142.93 -33.96 59.26
C GLY A 181 141.64 -34.67 59.68
N LYS A 182 141.55 -35.24 60.89
CA LYS A 182 140.36 -35.97 61.36
C LYS A 182 139.24 -35.00 61.77
N SER A 183 139.58 -33.97 62.53
CA SER A 183 138.67 -32.90 62.96
C SER A 183 138.19 -32.04 61.79
N ILE A 184 139.01 -31.84 60.75
CA ILE A 184 138.58 -31.24 59.47
C ILE A 184 137.47 -32.08 58.83
N ILE A 185 137.64 -33.40 58.74
CA ILE A 185 136.65 -34.30 58.14
C ILE A 185 135.35 -34.31 58.97
N GLU A 186 135.42 -34.37 60.29
CA GLU A 186 134.25 -34.34 61.17
C GLU A 186 133.49 -33.01 61.10
N THR A 187 134.20 -31.88 61.05
CA THR A 187 133.59 -30.55 60.94
C THR A 187 132.94 -30.35 59.57
N LYS A 188 133.57 -30.82 58.48
CA LYS A 188 132.94 -30.85 57.14
C LYS A 188 131.69 -31.74 57.10
N LYS A 189 131.69 -32.90 57.78
CA LYS A 189 130.49 -33.75 57.91
C LYS A 189 129.37 -33.05 58.68
N LYS A 190 129.67 -32.31 59.75
CA LYS A 190 128.69 -31.51 60.50
C LYS A 190 128.10 -30.38 59.66
N ILE A 191 128.92 -29.63 58.93
CA ILE A 191 128.48 -28.58 57.98
C ILE A 191 127.57 -29.18 56.91
N LYS A 192 127.97 -30.30 56.29
CA LYS A 192 127.15 -31.00 55.28
C LYS A 192 125.79 -31.44 55.84
N LYS A 193 125.75 -31.95 57.07
CA LYS A 193 124.49 -32.34 57.75
C LYS A 193 123.56 -31.15 57.97
N ILE A 194 124.10 -30.01 58.42
CA ILE A 194 123.34 -28.76 58.61
C ILE A 194 122.80 -28.24 57.26
N ARG A 195 123.62 -28.22 56.21
CA ARG A 195 123.20 -27.80 54.87
C ARG A 195 122.09 -28.70 54.29
N ILE A 196 122.18 -30.02 54.47
CA ILE A 196 121.12 -30.97 54.06
C ILE A 196 119.81 -30.70 54.82
N ALA A 197 119.88 -30.43 56.13
CA ALA A 197 118.70 -30.09 56.93
C ALA A 197 118.06 -28.76 56.45
N GLY A 198 118.88 -27.75 56.11
CA GLY A 198 118.40 -26.48 55.54
C GLY A 198 117.70 -26.65 54.19
N LEU A 199 118.21 -27.50 53.31
CA LEU A 199 117.54 -27.84 52.04
C LEU A 199 116.21 -28.55 52.25
N LYS A 200 116.12 -29.42 53.27
CA LYS A 200 114.86 -30.06 53.66
C LYS A 200 113.85 -29.03 54.17
N GLU A 201 114.29 -28.04 54.94
CA GLU A 201 113.42 -26.97 55.44
C GLU A 201 112.94 -26.03 54.33
N GLN A 202 113.80 -25.66 53.38
CA GLN A 202 113.39 -24.90 52.19
C GLN A 202 112.34 -25.65 51.36
N MET A 203 112.50 -26.97 51.18
CA MET A 203 111.49 -27.80 50.52
C MET A 203 110.17 -27.81 51.29
N ASN A 204 110.20 -27.94 52.62
CA ASN A 204 108.99 -27.89 53.46
C ASN A 204 108.26 -26.55 53.32
N ILE A 205 108.99 -25.43 53.33
CA ILE A 205 108.44 -24.09 53.09
C ILE A 205 107.80 -24.03 51.70
N LYS A 206 108.47 -24.50 50.65
CA LYS A 206 107.90 -24.53 49.30
C LYS A 206 106.63 -25.38 49.21
N ASN A 207 106.62 -26.54 49.86
CA ASN A 207 105.45 -27.43 49.89
C ASN A 207 104.25 -26.81 50.63
N LYS A 208 104.50 -26.09 51.74
CA LYS A 208 103.48 -25.34 52.47
C LYS A 208 102.81 -24.29 51.57
N TYR A 209 103.61 -23.47 50.87
CA TYR A 209 103.07 -22.43 49.99
C TYR A 209 102.43 -22.99 48.72
N ALA A 210 102.93 -24.11 48.17
CA ALA A 210 102.26 -24.83 47.08
C ALA A 210 100.85 -25.30 47.46
N GLN A 211 100.66 -25.77 48.72
CA GLN A 211 99.32 -26.13 49.22
C GLN A 211 98.38 -24.92 49.31
N LEU A 212 98.89 -23.79 49.81
CA LEU A 212 98.10 -22.56 49.93
C LEU A 212 97.72 -21.97 48.57
N LEU A 213 98.64 -22.02 47.60
CA LEU A 213 98.37 -21.60 46.22
C LEU A 213 97.31 -22.49 45.57
N TYR A 214 97.43 -23.82 45.73
CA TYR A 214 96.41 -24.77 45.29
C TYR A 214 95.02 -24.47 45.87
N GLN A 215 94.93 -24.22 47.19
CA GLN A 215 93.67 -23.88 47.85
C GLN A 215 93.08 -22.58 47.31
N ASN A 216 93.90 -21.52 47.15
CA ASN A 216 93.46 -20.24 46.60
C ASN A 216 92.95 -20.36 45.16
N SER A 217 93.65 -21.09 44.29
CA SER A 217 93.21 -21.33 42.91
C SER A 217 91.93 -22.18 42.84
N LEU A 218 91.79 -23.17 43.71
CA LEU A 218 90.58 -23.99 43.76
C LEU A 218 89.37 -23.21 44.26
N GLU A 219 89.52 -22.39 45.30
CA GLU A 219 88.46 -21.51 45.81
C GLU A 219 87.98 -20.53 44.73
N TYR A 220 88.91 -19.91 44.01
CA TYR A 220 88.60 -19.01 42.90
C TYR A 220 87.85 -19.74 41.77
N ALA A 221 88.30 -20.93 41.36
CA ALA A 221 87.62 -21.73 40.34
C ALA A 221 86.19 -22.10 40.77
N LYS A 222 86.01 -22.52 42.04
CA LYS A 222 84.68 -22.82 42.60
C LYS A 222 83.76 -21.61 42.61
N PHE A 223 84.30 -20.43 42.96
CA PHE A 223 83.56 -19.18 42.94
C PHE A 223 83.14 -18.81 41.51
N TYR A 224 84.08 -18.85 40.56
CA TYR A 224 83.83 -18.50 39.16
C TYR A 224 82.73 -19.37 38.55
N GLU A 225 82.85 -20.69 38.66
CA GLU A 225 81.85 -21.64 38.15
C GLU A 225 80.47 -21.41 38.80
N LYS A 226 80.44 -21.08 40.10
CA LYS A 226 79.18 -20.78 40.80
C LYS A 226 78.53 -19.49 40.29
N MET A 227 79.32 -18.45 40.02
CA MET A 227 78.82 -17.20 39.43
C MET A 227 78.31 -17.40 38.00
N MET A 228 79.01 -18.20 37.19
CA MET A 228 78.57 -18.56 35.84
C MET A 228 77.25 -19.33 35.86
N LEU A 229 77.13 -20.34 36.73
CA LEU A 229 75.86 -21.06 36.91
C LEU A 229 74.72 -20.11 37.31
N ASN A 230 74.96 -19.21 38.28
CA ASN A 230 73.95 -18.24 38.71
C ASN A 230 73.53 -17.30 37.57
N HIS A 231 74.47 -16.88 36.72
CA HIS A 231 74.18 -16.08 35.54
C HIS A 231 73.24 -16.83 34.57
N GLU A 232 73.58 -18.07 34.23
CA GLU A 232 72.78 -18.91 33.32
C GLU A 232 71.39 -19.21 33.88
N LEU A 233 71.28 -19.53 35.18
CA LEU A 233 69.99 -19.78 35.83
C LEU A 233 69.12 -18.52 35.89
N ASN A 234 69.70 -17.36 36.22
CA ASN A 234 68.98 -16.08 36.19
C ASN A 234 68.49 -15.76 34.76
N ASN A 235 69.30 -15.97 33.72
CA ASN A 235 68.88 -15.77 32.33
C ASN A 235 67.68 -16.65 31.97
N GLU A 236 67.69 -17.93 32.34
CA GLU A 236 66.56 -18.83 32.08
C GLU A 236 65.31 -18.45 32.87
N GLU A 237 65.44 -18.07 34.14
CA GLU A 237 64.30 -17.67 34.99
C GLU A 237 63.63 -16.39 34.48
N PHE A 238 64.41 -15.36 34.17
CA PHE A 238 63.88 -14.12 33.59
C PHE A 238 63.36 -14.35 32.17
N GLY A 239 64.02 -15.19 31.36
CA GLY A 239 63.55 -15.61 30.05
C GLY A 239 62.15 -16.25 30.11
N LEU A 240 61.89 -17.10 31.11
CA LEU A 240 60.56 -17.68 31.33
C LEU A 240 59.49 -16.63 31.67
N LYS A 241 59.81 -15.68 32.55
CA LYS A 241 58.88 -14.60 32.94
C LYS A 241 58.60 -13.65 31.78
N ILE A 242 59.63 -13.30 31.01
CA ILE A 242 59.51 -12.48 29.79
C ILE A 242 58.63 -13.19 28.77
N LYS A 243 58.89 -14.47 28.48
CA LYS A 243 58.11 -15.24 27.50
C LYS A 243 56.64 -15.41 27.92
N ALA A 244 56.37 -15.54 29.21
CA ALA A 244 55.00 -15.59 29.74
C ALA A 244 54.22 -14.30 29.45
N LEU A 245 54.84 -13.15 29.76
CA LEU A 245 54.23 -11.84 29.51
C LEU A 245 54.09 -11.53 28.01
N GLU A 246 55.04 -11.98 27.17
CA GLU A 246 54.92 -11.86 25.71
C GLU A 246 53.74 -12.68 25.17
N ALA A 247 53.53 -13.89 25.68
CA ALA A 247 52.38 -14.71 25.30
C ALA A 247 51.05 -14.07 25.74
N GLU A 248 50.97 -13.56 26.97
CA GLU A 248 49.78 -12.84 27.48
C GLU A 248 49.48 -11.58 26.66
N LYS A 249 50.51 -10.84 26.25
CA LYS A 249 50.36 -9.67 25.36
C LYS A 249 49.77 -10.05 24.01
N GLN A 250 50.28 -11.11 23.39
CA GLN A 250 49.78 -11.58 22.09
C GLN A 250 48.34 -12.07 22.16
N GLU A 251 47.96 -12.74 23.25
CA GLU A 251 46.58 -13.15 23.51
C GLU A 251 45.65 -11.94 23.60
N ILE A 252 46.03 -10.91 24.35
CA ILE A 252 45.26 -9.66 24.46
C ILE A 252 45.12 -8.95 23.11
N GLU A 253 46.19 -8.87 22.31
CA GLU A 253 46.13 -8.23 20.99
C GLU A 253 45.22 -8.97 20.00
N LEU A 254 45.14 -10.30 20.11
CA LEU A 254 44.22 -11.10 19.30
C LEU A 254 42.77 -10.90 19.74
N LEU A 255 42.50 -10.85 21.04
CA LEU A 255 41.16 -10.58 21.59
C LEU A 255 40.67 -9.18 21.21
N GLU A 256 41.51 -8.15 21.36
CA GLU A 256 41.18 -6.76 20.97
C GLU A 256 40.78 -6.67 19.48
N LYS A 257 41.55 -7.29 18.58
CA LYS A 257 41.23 -7.34 17.15
C LYS A 257 39.97 -8.12 16.85
N SER A 258 39.77 -9.25 17.55
CA SER A 258 38.60 -10.09 17.40
C SER A 258 37.34 -9.34 17.81
N ASP A 259 37.34 -8.69 18.97
CA ASP A 259 36.19 -7.95 19.49
C ASP A 259 35.85 -6.74 18.61
N ALA A 260 36.86 -6.01 18.11
CA ALA A 260 36.64 -4.93 17.15
C ALA A 260 35.98 -5.43 15.86
N ALA A 261 36.45 -6.55 15.31
CA ALA A 261 35.86 -7.15 14.11
C ALA A 261 34.43 -7.67 14.36
N VAL A 262 34.16 -8.26 15.53
CA VAL A 262 32.79 -8.66 15.93
C VAL A 262 31.88 -7.44 16.03
N ALA A 263 32.33 -6.35 16.65
CA ALA A 263 31.55 -5.11 16.77
C ALA A 263 31.22 -4.50 15.40
N GLU A 264 32.15 -4.55 14.43
CA GLU A 264 31.90 -4.10 13.06
C GLU A 264 30.82 -4.97 12.37
N LEU A 265 30.88 -6.30 12.56
CA LEU A 265 29.89 -7.23 12.04
C LEU A 265 28.51 -7.04 12.68
N GLU A 266 28.46 -6.81 14.00
CA GLU A 266 27.21 -6.49 14.71
C GLU A 266 26.62 -5.15 14.26
N TRP A 267 27.46 -4.14 14.00
CA TRP A 267 27.02 -2.89 13.38
C TRP A 267 26.44 -3.11 11.99
N LYS A 268 27.06 -3.95 11.15
CA LYS A 268 26.50 -4.35 9.84
C LYS A 268 25.11 -4.99 9.99
N LYS A 269 24.86 -5.81 11.02
CA LYS A 269 23.50 -6.34 11.29
C LYS A 269 22.50 -5.22 11.59
N ARG A 270 22.87 -4.23 12.40
CA ARG A 270 22.01 -3.06 12.70
C ARG A 270 21.73 -2.24 11.44
N LEU A 271 22.74 -2.06 10.58
CA LEU A 271 22.56 -1.37 9.29
C LEU A 271 21.60 -2.14 8.38
N LEU A 272 21.76 -3.47 8.27
CA LEU A 272 20.85 -4.32 7.49
C LEU A 272 19.41 -4.25 8.01
N ASP A 273 19.21 -4.21 9.33
CA ASP A 273 17.87 -4.09 9.90
C ASP A 273 17.23 -2.73 9.58
N TRP A 274 18.02 -1.65 9.63
CA TRP A 274 17.59 -0.32 9.20
C TRP A 274 17.27 -0.26 7.68
N GLU A 275 18.08 -0.90 6.84
CA GLU A 275 17.83 -1.02 5.39
C GLU A 275 16.51 -1.77 5.14
N LYS A 276 16.30 -2.91 5.82
CA LYS A 276 15.08 -3.71 5.78
C LYS A 276 13.85 -2.90 6.18
N GLU A 277 13.89 -2.20 7.31
CA GLU A 277 12.77 -1.37 7.80
C GLU A 277 12.43 -0.22 6.83
N ASN A 278 13.43 0.43 6.22
CA ASN A 278 13.19 1.46 5.22
C ASN A 278 12.58 0.90 3.94
N GLU A 279 13.05 -0.27 3.48
CA GLU A 279 12.52 -0.90 2.28
C GLU A 279 11.08 -1.39 2.49
N LEU A 280 10.78 -2.00 3.63
CA LEU A 280 9.41 -2.36 4.04
C LEU A 280 8.50 -1.13 4.19
N SER A 281 9.01 -0.04 4.75
CA SER A 281 8.26 1.22 4.87
C SER A 281 7.94 1.83 3.50
N ARG A 282 8.92 1.82 2.57
CA ARG A 282 8.72 2.24 1.18
C ARG A 282 7.67 1.38 0.49
N LEU A 283 7.76 0.06 0.65
CA LEU A 283 6.83 -0.89 0.07
C LEU A 283 5.40 -0.68 0.59
N LYS A 284 5.24 -0.46 1.91
CA LYS A 284 3.95 -0.14 2.53
C LYS A 284 3.34 1.15 2.00
N ALA A 285 4.16 2.18 1.76
CA ALA A 285 3.70 3.42 1.16
C ALA A 285 3.25 3.22 -0.31
N LEU A 286 3.95 2.41 -1.09
CA LEU A 286 3.53 2.04 -2.45
C LEU A 286 2.24 1.23 -2.46
N SER A 287 2.09 0.26 -1.55
CA SER A 287 0.86 -0.53 -1.37
C SER A 287 -0.34 0.37 -1.08
N LYS A 288 -0.19 1.36 -0.17
CA LYS A 288 -1.26 2.32 0.12
C LYS A 288 -1.64 3.18 -1.10
N ILE A 289 -0.68 3.57 -1.93
CA ILE A 289 -0.95 4.30 -3.18
C ILE A 289 -1.69 3.39 -4.18
N SER A 290 -1.30 2.12 -4.27
CA SER A 290 -2.00 1.13 -5.10
C SER A 290 -3.46 0.94 -4.66
N GLU A 291 -3.73 0.86 -3.36
CA GLU A 291 -5.10 0.84 -2.82
C GLU A 291 -5.90 2.09 -3.23
N GLN A 292 -5.30 3.28 -3.10
CA GLN A 292 -5.94 4.54 -3.52
C GLN A 292 -6.25 4.57 -5.03
N ILE A 293 -5.38 4.00 -5.86
CA ILE A 293 -5.61 3.86 -7.32
C ILE A 293 -6.82 2.95 -7.58
N ILE A 294 -6.93 1.82 -6.87
CA ILE A 294 -8.07 0.92 -6.97
C ILE A 294 -9.36 1.64 -6.57
N ASP A 295 -9.35 2.39 -5.47
CA ASP A 295 -10.52 3.15 -5.01
C ASP A 295 -10.95 4.22 -6.03
N LEU A 296 -10.00 4.96 -6.62
CA LEU A 296 -10.30 5.93 -7.68
C LEU A 296 -10.90 5.25 -8.92
N LYS A 297 -10.38 4.09 -9.33
CA LYS A 297 -10.96 3.30 -10.43
C LYS A 297 -12.41 2.90 -10.14
N LYS A 298 -12.71 2.48 -8.90
CA LYS A 298 -14.09 2.18 -8.47
C LYS A 298 -14.98 3.41 -8.51
N GLN A 299 -14.49 4.58 -8.07
CA GLN A 299 -15.24 5.83 -8.11
C GLN A 299 -15.54 6.28 -9.54
N ILE A 300 -14.57 6.18 -10.46
CA ILE A 300 -14.77 6.51 -11.89
C ILE A 300 -15.84 5.60 -12.49
N ALA A 301 -15.75 4.29 -12.26
CA ALA A 301 -16.74 3.33 -12.75
C ALA A 301 -18.14 3.57 -12.16
N ALA A 302 -18.23 3.91 -10.87
CA ALA A 302 -19.49 4.27 -10.23
C ALA A 302 -20.10 5.56 -10.80
N ASN A 303 -19.28 6.59 -11.03
CA ASN A 303 -19.71 7.86 -11.62
C ASN A 303 -20.27 7.68 -13.04
N ASP A 304 -19.62 6.85 -13.87
CA ASP A 304 -20.13 6.51 -15.21
C ASP A 304 -21.47 5.74 -15.14
N ALA A 305 -21.62 4.82 -14.17
CA ALA A 305 -22.88 4.10 -13.95
C ALA A 305 -24.02 5.02 -13.46
N GLU A 306 -23.71 5.97 -12.57
CA GLU A 306 -24.67 6.99 -12.11
C GLU A 306 -25.10 7.93 -13.25
N LYS A 307 -24.17 8.34 -14.12
CA LYS A 307 -24.50 9.11 -15.34
C LYS A 307 -25.55 8.40 -16.18
N ILE A 308 -25.38 7.09 -16.42
CA ILE A 308 -26.34 6.30 -17.22
C ILE A 308 -27.72 6.25 -16.56
N LYS A 309 -27.79 6.04 -15.25
CA LYS A 309 -29.07 6.05 -14.50
C LYS A 309 -29.75 7.41 -14.60
N TYR A 310 -29.01 8.48 -14.34
CA TYR A 310 -29.51 9.86 -14.43
C TYR A 310 -30.09 10.18 -15.81
N VAL A 311 -29.38 9.85 -16.88
CA VAL A 311 -29.84 10.10 -18.26
C VAL A 311 -31.10 9.30 -18.55
N SER A 312 -31.14 8.01 -18.18
CA SER A 312 -32.31 7.15 -18.40
C SER A 312 -33.55 7.67 -17.67
N GLU A 313 -33.42 8.05 -16.39
CA GLU A 313 -34.51 8.61 -15.59
C GLU A 313 -35.05 9.92 -16.19
N LYS A 314 -34.17 10.80 -16.69
CA LYS A 314 -34.56 12.06 -17.32
C LYS A 314 -35.28 11.84 -18.64
N ILE A 315 -34.79 10.94 -19.49
CA ILE A 315 -35.47 10.57 -20.75
C ILE A 315 -36.87 10.02 -20.44
N ASN A 316 -37.00 9.10 -19.47
CA ASN A 316 -38.31 8.54 -19.10
C ASN A 316 -39.28 9.59 -18.56
N ALA A 317 -38.78 10.60 -17.82
CA ALA A 317 -39.59 11.72 -17.36
C ALA A 317 -40.08 12.58 -18.55
N THR A 318 -39.20 12.88 -19.51
CA THR A 318 -39.54 13.60 -20.74
C THR A 318 -40.59 12.85 -21.57
N GLU A 319 -40.41 11.54 -21.80
CA GLU A 319 -41.37 10.69 -22.52
C GLU A 319 -42.76 10.72 -21.87
N LYS A 320 -42.82 10.76 -20.54
CA LYS A 320 -44.09 10.88 -19.81
C LYS A 320 -44.76 12.23 -20.04
N GLU A 321 -44.00 13.32 -20.03
CA GLU A 321 -44.53 14.66 -20.26
C GLU A 321 -45.01 14.85 -21.71
N ILE A 322 -44.37 14.18 -22.69
CA ILE A 322 -44.83 14.10 -24.09
C ILE A 322 -46.14 13.31 -24.16
N TYR A 323 -46.19 12.12 -23.55
CA TYR A 323 -47.41 11.30 -23.51
C TYR A 323 -48.60 12.04 -22.87
N ASP A 324 -48.40 12.68 -21.72
CA ASP A 324 -49.43 13.44 -21.02
C ASP A 324 -49.91 14.64 -21.88
N PHE A 325 -49.00 15.24 -22.65
CA PHE A 325 -49.34 16.32 -23.58
C PHE A 325 -50.19 15.82 -24.76
N ASP A 326 -49.75 14.78 -25.47
CA ASP A 326 -50.47 14.23 -26.63
C ASP A 326 -51.84 13.71 -26.22
N ARG A 327 -51.93 13.07 -25.05
CA ARG A 327 -53.19 12.66 -24.45
C ARG A 327 -54.09 13.85 -24.11
N GLY A 328 -53.51 14.93 -23.59
CA GLY A 328 -54.21 16.19 -23.34
C GLY A 328 -54.79 16.79 -24.64
N GLN A 329 -54.01 16.80 -25.72
CA GLN A 329 -54.46 17.23 -27.04
C GLN A 329 -55.60 16.36 -27.56
N LEU A 330 -55.45 15.03 -27.51
CA LEU A 330 -56.49 14.09 -27.92
C LEU A 330 -57.81 14.35 -27.18
N ARG A 331 -57.76 14.56 -25.85
CA ARG A 331 -58.96 14.90 -25.07
C ARG A 331 -59.60 16.21 -25.49
N ILE A 332 -58.79 17.20 -25.86
CA ILE A 332 -59.28 18.49 -26.34
C ILE A 332 -59.97 18.32 -27.72
N TYR A 333 -59.38 17.53 -28.63
CA TYR A 333 -60.00 17.17 -29.92
C TYR A 333 -61.30 16.38 -29.77
N LEU A 334 -61.39 15.52 -28.77
CA LEU A 334 -62.61 14.75 -28.47
C LEU A 334 -63.67 15.58 -27.73
N LYS A 335 -63.29 16.68 -27.05
CA LYS A 335 -64.18 17.51 -26.23
C LYS A 335 -65.01 18.53 -27.00
N GLU A 336 -64.84 18.69 -28.30
CA GLU A 336 -65.83 19.40 -29.13
C GLU A 336 -67.08 18.52 -29.38
N GLU A 337 -67.66 17.99 -28.29
CA GLU A 337 -69.05 17.51 -28.18
C GLU A 337 -70.09 18.61 -28.59
N TYR A 338 -69.61 19.80 -28.97
CA TYR A 338 -70.40 20.94 -29.45
C TYR A 338 -71.05 20.74 -30.82
N PHE A 339 -70.55 19.83 -31.66
CA PHE A 339 -71.15 19.57 -32.96
C PHE A 339 -72.46 18.79 -32.86
N SER A 340 -72.68 18.01 -31.80
CA SER A 340 -73.92 17.24 -31.67
C SER A 340 -75.02 18.06 -31.00
N GLU A 341 -74.78 18.74 -29.88
CA GLU A 341 -75.88 19.39 -29.14
C GLU A 341 -76.57 20.53 -29.91
N GLN A 342 -75.80 21.43 -30.54
CA GLN A 342 -76.38 22.53 -31.32
C GLN A 342 -77.06 22.01 -32.59
N LEU A 343 -76.45 21.04 -33.27
CA LEU A 343 -76.98 20.48 -34.51
C LEU A 343 -78.23 19.62 -34.23
N ASN A 344 -78.26 18.89 -33.11
CA ASN A 344 -79.41 18.15 -32.57
C ASN A 344 -80.56 19.11 -32.23
N ALA A 345 -80.27 20.22 -31.54
CA ALA A 345 -81.27 21.22 -31.20
C ALA A 345 -81.87 21.89 -32.45
N VAL A 346 -81.04 22.17 -33.46
CA VAL A 346 -81.46 22.80 -34.72
C VAL A 346 -82.27 21.84 -35.59
N THR A 347 -81.84 20.58 -35.72
CA THR A 347 -82.63 19.56 -36.45
C THR A 347 -83.96 19.30 -35.76
N ALA A 348 -83.99 19.20 -34.43
CA ALA A 348 -85.23 19.08 -33.66
C ALA A 348 -86.18 20.27 -33.91
N LEU A 349 -85.66 21.51 -33.84
CA LEU A 349 -86.45 22.72 -34.10
C LEU A 349 -86.99 22.73 -35.55
N PHE A 350 -86.18 22.34 -36.53
CA PHE A 350 -86.60 22.28 -37.93
C PHE A 350 -87.80 21.34 -38.13
N PHE A 351 -87.72 20.10 -37.60
CA PHE A 351 -88.82 19.14 -37.73
C PHE A 351 -90.07 19.59 -36.96
N GLU A 352 -89.92 20.19 -35.78
CA GLU A 352 -91.03 20.76 -35.02
C GLU A 352 -91.74 21.88 -35.81
N GLN A 353 -90.98 22.82 -36.39
CA GLN A 353 -91.54 23.89 -37.21
C GLN A 353 -92.24 23.37 -38.47
N LEU A 354 -91.71 22.32 -39.09
CA LEU A 354 -92.30 21.72 -40.29
C LEU A 354 -93.63 21.04 -39.98
N LEU A 355 -93.76 20.38 -38.83
CA LEU A 355 -95.03 19.83 -38.32
C LEU A 355 -96.06 20.94 -38.03
N LEU A 356 -95.64 22.03 -37.37
CA LEU A 356 -96.52 23.18 -37.08
C LEU A 356 -97.04 23.85 -38.36
N LEU A 357 -96.19 24.00 -39.38
CA LEU A 357 -96.58 24.51 -40.69
C LEU A 357 -97.61 23.61 -41.38
N LEU A 358 -97.40 22.29 -41.32
CA LEU A 358 -98.31 21.30 -41.89
C LEU A 358 -99.69 21.37 -41.21
N GLU A 359 -99.73 21.52 -39.89
CA GLU A 359 -100.97 21.69 -39.14
C GLU A 359 -101.70 22.99 -39.50
N ALA A 360 -100.96 24.11 -39.59
CA ALA A 360 -101.50 25.40 -39.98
C ALA A 360 -102.13 25.37 -41.39
N ALA A 361 -101.45 24.73 -42.34
CA ALA A 361 -101.96 24.55 -43.71
C ALA A 361 -103.25 23.70 -43.74
N SER A 362 -103.31 22.62 -42.95
CA SER A 362 -104.51 21.79 -42.82
C SER A 362 -105.70 22.62 -42.32
N ARG A 363 -105.48 23.43 -41.28
CA ARG A 363 -106.51 24.28 -40.67
C ARG A 363 -107.03 25.34 -41.64
N GLN A 364 -106.14 25.97 -42.43
CA GLN A 364 -106.55 26.96 -43.43
C GLN A 364 -107.41 26.34 -44.53
N LEU A 365 -107.03 25.18 -45.07
CA LEU A 365 -107.82 24.49 -46.09
C LEU A 365 -109.19 24.07 -45.54
N LYS A 366 -109.26 23.59 -44.30
CA LYS A 366 -110.55 23.29 -43.63
C LYS A 366 -111.43 24.53 -43.57
N ASN A 367 -110.89 25.67 -43.13
CA ASN A 367 -111.65 26.91 -43.03
C ASN A 367 -112.17 27.41 -44.39
N ILE A 368 -111.37 27.32 -45.45
CA ILE A 368 -111.79 27.72 -46.81
C ILE A 368 -112.97 26.88 -47.29
N ILE A 369 -112.88 25.55 -47.11
CA ILE A 369 -113.94 24.64 -47.54
C ILE A 369 -115.19 24.77 -46.67
N GLU A 370 -115.03 24.97 -45.37
CA GLU A 370 -116.15 25.22 -44.46
C GLU A 370 -116.89 26.52 -44.81
N GLU A 371 -116.14 27.59 -45.15
CA GLU A 371 -116.74 28.86 -45.57
C GLU A 371 -117.42 28.73 -46.94
N SER A 372 -116.79 28.04 -47.90
CA SER A 372 -117.42 27.74 -49.20
C SER A 372 -118.71 26.94 -49.04
N TYR A 373 -118.69 25.93 -48.16
CA TYR A 373 -119.87 25.14 -47.81
C TYR A 373 -120.96 26.02 -47.19
N ARG A 374 -120.64 26.86 -46.19
CA ARG A 374 -121.60 27.79 -45.57
C ARG A 374 -122.23 28.74 -46.58
N GLN A 375 -121.45 29.28 -47.51
CA GLN A 375 -121.96 30.17 -48.56
C GLN A 375 -122.91 29.44 -49.51
N ARG A 376 -122.54 28.25 -49.98
CA ARG A 376 -123.39 27.41 -50.84
C ARG A 376 -124.65 26.94 -50.12
N TYR A 377 -124.54 26.61 -48.83
CA TYR A 377 -125.65 26.25 -47.97
C TYR A 377 -126.63 27.42 -47.81
N ARG A 378 -126.14 28.62 -47.51
CA ARG A 378 -126.98 29.83 -47.44
C ARG A 378 -127.69 30.10 -48.76
N LEU A 379 -127.00 29.95 -49.89
CA LEU A 379 -127.60 30.11 -51.20
C LEU A 379 -128.72 29.07 -51.42
N LEU A 380 -128.44 27.80 -51.12
CA LEU A 380 -129.43 26.72 -51.21
C LEU A 380 -130.67 27.01 -50.33
N MET A 381 -130.47 27.48 -49.10
CA MET A 381 -131.56 27.85 -48.19
C MET A 381 -132.38 29.02 -48.73
N LYS A 382 -131.74 30.06 -49.29
CA LYS A 382 -132.45 31.18 -49.94
C LYS A 382 -133.21 30.72 -51.19
N THR A 383 -132.62 29.87 -52.02
CA THR A 383 -133.29 29.30 -53.20
C THR A 383 -134.47 28.43 -52.78
N SER A 384 -134.31 27.65 -51.71
CA SER A 384 -135.38 26.86 -51.08
C SER A 384 -136.51 27.76 -50.61
N GLU A 385 -136.21 28.79 -49.82
CA GLU A 385 -137.21 29.73 -49.31
C GLU A 385 -137.95 30.43 -50.45
N TYR A 386 -137.24 30.94 -51.46
CA TYR A 386 -137.87 31.53 -52.65
C TYR A 386 -138.79 30.55 -53.38
N PHE A 387 -138.32 29.31 -53.62
CA PHE A 387 -139.10 28.28 -54.29
C PHE A 387 -140.34 27.90 -53.49
N LEU A 388 -140.22 27.71 -52.18
CA LEU A 388 -141.31 27.29 -51.30
C LEU A 388 -142.34 28.40 -51.10
N THR A 389 -141.92 29.65 -50.87
CA THR A 389 -142.83 30.78 -50.66
C THR A 389 -143.63 31.08 -51.93
N ARG A 390 -142.95 31.19 -53.08
CA ARG A 390 -143.60 31.47 -54.37
C ARG A 390 -144.59 30.38 -54.78
N ASN A 391 -144.27 29.11 -54.52
CA ASN A 391 -145.17 28.02 -54.86
C ASN A 391 -146.25 27.78 -53.80
N LYS A 392 -146.02 28.08 -52.51
CA LYS A 392 -147.07 28.08 -51.47
C LYS A 392 -148.17 29.09 -51.79
N GLU A 393 -147.82 30.31 -52.18
CA GLU A 393 -148.79 31.34 -52.60
C GLU A 393 -149.63 30.90 -53.81
N LYS A 394 -149.00 30.26 -54.79
CA LYS A 394 -149.71 29.68 -55.94
C LYS A 394 -150.62 28.51 -55.54
N SER A 395 -150.19 27.65 -54.61
CA SER A 395 -150.97 26.49 -54.16
C SER A 395 -152.27 26.86 -53.46
N LEU A 396 -152.34 28.05 -52.84
CA LEU A 396 -153.56 28.60 -52.24
C LEU A 396 -154.67 28.87 -53.28
N HIS A 397 -154.31 29.05 -54.55
CA HIS A 397 -155.24 29.45 -55.62
C HIS A 397 -155.60 28.32 -56.62
N SER A 398 -154.84 27.22 -56.67
CA SER A 398 -154.91 26.23 -57.78
C SER A 398 -155.19 24.77 -57.39
N GLY A 399 -155.49 24.45 -56.13
CA GLY A 399 -155.93 23.10 -55.72
C GLY A 399 -154.83 22.03 -55.65
N ARG A 400 -155.25 20.76 -55.39
CA ARG A 400 -154.42 19.63 -54.90
C ARG A 400 -153.13 19.34 -55.69
N GLU A 401 -153.06 19.60 -56.99
CA GLU A 401 -151.89 19.28 -57.82
C GLU A 401 -150.63 20.09 -57.45
N TYR A 402 -150.80 21.33 -56.95
CA TYR A 402 -149.67 22.19 -56.60
C TYR A 402 -148.97 21.77 -55.29
N ARG A 403 -149.64 21.04 -54.39
CA ARG A 403 -149.02 20.54 -53.14
C ARG A 403 -147.95 19.47 -53.42
N GLY A 404 -148.19 18.57 -54.38
CA GLY A 404 -147.22 17.53 -54.76
C GLY A 404 -145.93 18.09 -55.40
N ILE A 405 -146.03 19.25 -56.06
CA ILE A 405 -144.85 19.96 -56.61
C ILE A 405 -143.98 20.54 -55.48
N ILE A 406 -144.60 21.06 -54.42
CA ILE A 406 -143.90 21.59 -53.24
C ILE A 406 -143.14 20.46 -52.51
N GLU A 407 -143.79 19.34 -52.22
CA GLU A 407 -143.15 18.19 -51.54
C GLU A 407 -141.98 17.62 -52.35
N LYS A 408 -142.13 17.53 -53.67
CA LYS A 408 -141.04 17.10 -54.56
C LYS A 408 -139.87 18.10 -54.55
N GLY A 409 -140.16 19.40 -54.49
CA GLY A 409 -139.16 20.45 -54.33
C GLY A 409 -138.42 20.38 -52.99
N GLU A 410 -139.14 20.24 -51.87
CA GLU A 410 -138.56 20.09 -50.52
C GLU A 410 -137.64 18.87 -50.43
N ARG A 411 -138.04 17.77 -51.06
CA ARG A 411 -137.21 16.56 -51.14
C ARG A 411 -135.93 16.81 -51.94
N LEU A 412 -136.02 17.43 -53.11
CA LEU A 412 -134.84 17.75 -53.94
C LEU A 412 -133.87 18.71 -53.22
N ILE A 413 -134.38 19.68 -52.47
CA ILE A 413 -133.58 20.61 -51.66
C ILE A 413 -132.87 19.86 -50.53
N SER A 414 -133.57 18.97 -49.83
CA SER A 414 -133.01 18.15 -48.76
C SER A 414 -131.96 17.16 -49.29
N GLU A 415 -132.18 16.55 -50.45
CA GLU A 415 -131.19 15.70 -51.13
C GLU A 415 -129.96 16.51 -51.58
N ALA A 416 -130.14 17.74 -52.08
CA ALA A 416 -129.04 18.63 -52.43
C ALA A 416 -128.21 19.02 -51.19
N ARG A 417 -128.86 19.28 -50.05
CA ARG A 417 -128.19 19.55 -48.77
C ARG A 417 -127.34 18.36 -48.34
N VAL A 418 -127.92 17.16 -48.26
CA VAL A 418 -127.19 15.94 -47.86
C VAL A 418 -126.03 15.65 -48.81
N ARG A 419 -126.18 15.92 -50.11
CA ARG A 419 -125.07 15.81 -51.07
C ARG A 419 -123.94 16.82 -50.81
N GLN A 420 -124.27 18.07 -50.45
CA GLN A 420 -123.25 19.07 -50.08
C GLN A 420 -122.52 18.68 -48.79
N GLU A 421 -123.23 18.23 -47.76
CA GLU A 421 -122.65 17.74 -46.50
C GLU A 421 -121.71 16.54 -46.76
N LYS A 422 -122.18 15.53 -47.51
CA LYS A 422 -121.35 14.36 -47.89
C LYS A 422 -120.11 14.74 -48.70
N ALA A 423 -120.22 15.71 -49.61
CA ALA A 423 -119.08 16.16 -50.40
C ALA A 423 -118.02 16.87 -49.54
N ARG A 424 -118.45 17.69 -48.57
CA ARG A 424 -117.57 18.33 -47.59
C ARG A 424 -116.88 17.30 -46.70
N ASP A 425 -117.63 16.36 -46.13
CA ASP A 425 -117.07 15.35 -45.22
C ASP A 425 -116.09 14.43 -45.95
N LYS A 426 -116.39 14.07 -47.21
CA LYS A 426 -115.44 13.35 -48.07
C LYS A 426 -114.15 14.14 -48.28
N PHE A 427 -114.24 15.44 -48.53
CA PHE A 427 -113.05 16.29 -48.67
C PHE A 427 -112.24 16.34 -47.37
N PHE A 428 -112.88 16.54 -46.21
CA PHE A 428 -112.19 16.56 -44.92
C PHE A 428 -111.51 15.22 -44.58
N ASN A 429 -112.14 14.09 -44.93
CA ASN A 429 -111.53 12.78 -44.75
C ASN A 429 -110.27 12.61 -45.63
N VAL A 430 -110.35 13.00 -46.91
CA VAL A 430 -109.19 12.96 -47.82
C VAL A 430 -108.08 13.90 -47.34
N LEU A 431 -108.44 15.12 -46.92
CA LEU A 431 -107.51 16.09 -46.35
C LEU A 431 -106.82 15.53 -45.09
N HIS A 432 -107.58 14.94 -44.17
CA HIS A 432 -107.01 14.34 -42.96
C HIS A 432 -106.04 13.21 -43.26
N GLN A 433 -106.40 12.30 -44.19
CA GLN A 433 -105.54 11.20 -44.62
C GLN A 433 -104.20 11.69 -45.18
N HIS A 434 -104.22 12.66 -46.10
CA HIS A 434 -102.98 13.17 -46.70
C HIS A 434 -102.10 13.93 -45.71
N PHE A 435 -102.68 14.76 -44.84
CA PHE A 435 -101.91 15.50 -43.83
C PHE A 435 -101.38 14.58 -42.72
N ALA A 436 -102.13 13.54 -42.34
CA ALA A 436 -101.64 12.52 -41.40
C ALA A 436 -100.48 11.70 -41.99
N ALA A 437 -100.56 11.32 -43.28
CA ALA A 437 -99.48 10.64 -43.98
C ALA A 437 -98.22 11.50 -44.08
N ALA A 438 -98.37 12.81 -44.37
CA ALA A 438 -97.25 13.74 -44.39
C ALA A 438 -96.60 13.89 -43.00
N ALA A 439 -97.39 14.00 -41.93
CA ALA A 439 -96.87 14.05 -40.56
C ALA A 439 -96.12 12.77 -40.16
N ALA A 440 -96.64 11.60 -40.55
CA ALA A 440 -95.97 10.32 -40.31
C ALA A 440 -94.60 10.25 -41.01
N ALA A 441 -94.52 10.66 -42.28
CA ALA A 441 -93.26 10.70 -43.03
C ALA A 441 -92.23 11.64 -42.38
N ILE A 442 -92.66 12.81 -41.88
CA ILE A 442 -91.78 13.75 -41.16
C ILE A 442 -91.22 13.11 -39.89
N ASN A 443 -92.05 12.41 -39.11
CA ASN A 443 -91.61 11.73 -37.89
C ASN A 443 -90.65 10.56 -38.16
N GLU A 444 -90.85 9.81 -39.25
CA GLU A 444 -89.91 8.75 -39.65
C GLU A 444 -88.55 9.32 -40.01
N ILE A 445 -88.50 10.44 -40.76
CA ILE A 445 -87.25 11.12 -41.09
C ILE A 445 -86.57 11.63 -39.81
N MET A 446 -87.32 12.27 -38.90
CA MET A 446 -86.78 12.74 -37.62
C MET A 446 -86.15 11.61 -36.80
N LYS A 447 -86.79 10.43 -36.75
CA LYS A 447 -86.26 9.25 -36.08
C LYS A 447 -84.97 8.75 -36.74
N ALA A 448 -84.95 8.63 -38.07
CA ALA A 448 -83.76 8.20 -38.80
C ALA A 448 -82.58 9.16 -38.61
N THR A 449 -82.85 10.48 -38.54
CA THR A 449 -81.81 11.49 -38.24
C THR A 449 -81.24 11.31 -36.84
N ALA A 450 -82.09 11.08 -35.83
CA ALA A 450 -81.63 10.84 -34.45
C ALA A 450 -80.80 9.56 -34.31
N GLU A 451 -81.18 8.47 -34.99
CA GLU A 451 -80.43 7.21 -35.01
C GLU A 451 -79.05 7.39 -35.67
N TRP A 452 -78.97 8.15 -36.77
CA TRP A 452 -77.71 8.46 -37.44
C TRP A 452 -76.78 9.28 -36.54
N LEU A 453 -77.30 10.31 -35.87
CA LEU A 453 -76.54 11.16 -34.94
C LEU A 453 -75.97 10.34 -33.76
N ALA A 454 -76.75 9.44 -33.17
CA ALA A 454 -76.29 8.58 -32.08
C ALA A 454 -75.22 7.57 -32.53
N ALA A 455 -75.30 7.07 -33.76
CA ALA A 455 -74.29 6.18 -34.33
C ALA A 455 -72.95 6.90 -34.56
N GLU A 456 -72.98 8.14 -35.05
CA GLU A 456 -71.80 9.00 -35.19
C GLU A 456 -71.13 9.28 -33.84
N GLU A 457 -71.90 9.67 -32.80
CA GLU A 457 -71.36 9.88 -31.44
C GLU A 457 -70.62 8.65 -30.91
N THR A 458 -71.19 7.46 -31.12
CA THR A 458 -70.58 6.19 -30.70
C THR A 458 -69.28 5.93 -31.46
N ALA A 459 -69.27 6.13 -32.78
CA ALA A 459 -68.08 5.93 -33.61
C ALA A 459 -66.93 6.88 -33.22
N PHE A 460 -67.24 8.14 -32.89
CA PHE A 460 -66.24 9.10 -32.39
C PHE A 460 -65.69 8.74 -31.02
N ALA A 461 -66.52 8.23 -30.10
CA ALA A 461 -66.06 7.76 -28.80
C ALA A 461 -65.11 6.54 -28.92
N GLU A 462 -65.43 5.60 -29.81
CA GLU A 462 -64.57 4.45 -30.12
C GLU A 462 -63.23 4.88 -30.73
N LEU A 463 -63.26 5.82 -31.68
CA LEU A 463 -62.04 6.41 -32.26
C LEU A 463 -61.16 7.04 -31.17
N GLY A 464 -61.76 7.80 -30.25
CA GLY A 464 -61.06 8.41 -29.12
C GLY A 464 -60.38 7.39 -28.20
N ALA A 465 -61.09 6.31 -27.85
CA ALA A 465 -60.56 5.24 -27.02
C ALA A 465 -59.40 4.48 -27.72
N ASN A 466 -59.53 4.21 -29.02
CA ASN A 466 -58.47 3.57 -29.80
C ASN A 466 -57.21 4.45 -29.90
N CYS A 467 -57.37 5.75 -30.12
CA CYS A 467 -56.26 6.70 -30.15
C CYS A 467 -55.55 6.79 -28.78
N ASP A 468 -56.27 6.85 -27.65
CA ASP A 468 -55.66 6.84 -26.31
C ASP A 468 -54.91 5.51 -26.05
N GLY A 469 -55.47 4.39 -26.53
CA GLY A 469 -54.85 3.07 -26.48
C GLY A 469 -53.51 3.00 -27.21
N ILE A 470 -53.43 3.52 -28.44
CA ILE A 470 -52.20 3.57 -29.24
C ILE A 470 -51.14 4.44 -28.55
N LEU A 471 -51.50 5.65 -28.10
CA LEU A 471 -50.57 6.54 -27.39
C LEU A 471 -50.01 5.88 -26.13
N ALA A 472 -50.85 5.18 -25.37
CA ALA A 472 -50.44 4.47 -24.15
C ALA A 472 -49.55 3.25 -24.43
N GLU A 473 -49.69 2.61 -25.59
CA GLU A 473 -48.84 1.49 -26.01
C GLU A 473 -47.46 1.98 -26.46
N GLU A 474 -47.42 3.02 -27.29
CA GLU A 474 -46.16 3.61 -27.78
C GLU A 474 -45.31 4.18 -26.64
N TYR A 475 -45.93 4.90 -25.68
CA TYR A 475 -45.25 5.35 -24.46
C TYR A 475 -44.60 4.18 -23.70
N ARG A 476 -45.35 3.08 -23.50
CA ARG A 476 -44.84 1.90 -22.79
C ARG A 476 -43.67 1.24 -23.52
N LYS A 477 -43.72 1.15 -24.85
CA LYS A 477 -42.61 0.61 -25.67
C LYS A 477 -41.38 1.50 -25.60
N SER A 478 -41.56 2.82 -25.70
CA SER A 478 -40.47 3.81 -25.62
C SER A 478 -39.71 3.72 -24.29
N VAL A 479 -40.44 3.72 -23.16
CA VAL A 479 -39.85 3.59 -21.82
C VAL A 479 -39.12 2.24 -21.67
N ALA A 480 -39.75 1.13 -22.09
CA ALA A 480 -39.15 -0.20 -21.98
C ALA A 480 -37.84 -0.31 -22.79
N ALA A 481 -37.81 0.26 -24.01
CA ALA A 481 -36.61 0.28 -24.84
C ALA A 481 -35.48 1.09 -24.21
N ASN A 482 -35.78 2.26 -23.63
CA ASN A 482 -34.78 3.07 -22.94
C ASN A 482 -34.23 2.37 -21.69
N GLU A 483 -35.09 1.73 -20.89
CA GLU A 483 -34.68 0.94 -19.73
C GLU A 483 -33.80 -0.26 -20.11
N GLU A 484 -34.11 -0.94 -21.22
CA GLU A 484 -33.29 -2.06 -21.73
C GLU A 484 -31.90 -1.59 -22.17
N ILE A 485 -31.82 -0.46 -22.89
CA ILE A 485 -30.54 0.15 -23.29
C ILE A 485 -29.71 0.53 -22.05
N ALA A 486 -30.35 1.16 -21.05
CA ALA A 486 -29.69 1.55 -19.81
C ALA A 486 -29.18 0.32 -19.04
N ARG A 487 -30.00 -0.73 -18.93
CA ARG A 487 -29.63 -2.00 -18.28
C ARG A 487 -28.44 -2.67 -18.99
N GLY A 488 -28.48 -2.78 -20.32
CA GLY A 488 -27.38 -3.37 -21.09
C GLY A 488 -26.06 -2.60 -20.98
N LYS A 489 -26.11 -1.28 -20.75
CA LYS A 489 -24.92 -0.48 -20.42
C LYS A 489 -24.47 -0.70 -18.96
N LEU A 490 -25.39 -0.78 -18.01
CA LEU A 490 -25.11 -0.99 -16.58
C LEU A 490 -24.52 -2.38 -16.29
N ASP A 491 -25.00 -3.43 -16.96
CA ASP A 491 -24.51 -4.80 -16.79
C ASP A 491 -23.02 -4.95 -17.12
N LYS A 492 -22.49 -4.09 -18.01
CA LYS A 492 -21.05 -4.06 -18.32
C LYS A 492 -20.20 -3.62 -17.13
N PHE A 493 -20.73 -2.79 -16.23
CA PHE A 493 -19.99 -2.30 -15.07
C PHE A 493 -19.77 -3.39 -14.02
N ALA A 494 -20.63 -4.39 -13.92
CA ALA A 494 -20.40 -5.54 -13.04
C ALA A 494 -19.05 -6.22 -13.35
N ARG A 495 -18.76 -6.46 -14.64
CA ARG A 495 -17.47 -7.02 -15.09
C ARG A 495 -16.29 -6.07 -14.86
N VAL A 496 -16.51 -4.76 -14.97
CA VAL A 496 -15.48 -3.75 -14.67
C VAL A 496 -15.12 -3.80 -13.19
N PHE A 497 -16.10 -3.86 -12.29
CA PHE A 497 -15.86 -4.00 -10.86
C PHE A 497 -15.14 -5.30 -10.51
N GLU A 498 -15.56 -6.44 -11.08
CA GLU A 498 -14.85 -7.72 -10.94
C GLU A 498 -13.38 -7.62 -11.39
N SER A 499 -13.11 -6.97 -12.52
CA SER A 499 -11.74 -6.76 -13.01
C SER A 499 -10.91 -5.88 -12.07
N ILE A 500 -11.51 -4.83 -11.49
CA ILE A 500 -10.83 -3.96 -10.53
C ILE A 500 -10.53 -4.71 -9.23
N GLU A 501 -11.43 -5.59 -8.78
CA GLU A 501 -11.21 -6.43 -7.60
C GLU A 501 -10.11 -7.48 -7.83
N ALA A 502 -10.09 -8.14 -8.99
CA ALA A 502 -9.01 -9.05 -9.36
C ALA A 502 -7.65 -8.34 -9.41
N GLU A 503 -7.60 -7.10 -9.92
CA GLU A 503 -6.39 -6.25 -9.90
C GLU A 503 -5.97 -5.91 -8.46
N ALA A 504 -6.92 -5.59 -7.58
CA ALA A 504 -6.65 -5.31 -6.16
C ALA A 504 -6.05 -6.52 -5.44
N GLU A 505 -6.60 -7.71 -5.65
CA GLU A 505 -6.04 -8.95 -5.10
C GLU A 505 -4.63 -9.25 -5.62
N ALA A 506 -4.40 -9.06 -6.93
CA ALA A 506 -3.10 -9.27 -7.53
C ALA A 506 -2.05 -8.30 -6.96
N ASN A 507 -2.40 -7.02 -6.79
CA ASN A 507 -1.54 -6.02 -6.19
C ASN A 507 -1.21 -6.37 -4.73
N ASN A 508 -2.20 -6.78 -3.94
CA ASN A 508 -1.98 -7.21 -2.55
C ASN A 508 -1.01 -8.39 -2.47
N ARG A 509 -1.20 -9.43 -3.30
CA ARG A 509 -0.27 -10.57 -3.36
C ARG A 509 1.14 -10.14 -3.74
N HIS A 510 1.28 -9.27 -4.74
CA HIS A 510 2.58 -8.75 -5.19
C HIS A 510 3.33 -8.04 -4.05
N TYR A 511 2.66 -7.17 -3.30
CA TYR A 511 3.29 -6.48 -2.17
C TYR A 511 3.58 -7.43 -1.00
N GLU A 512 2.71 -8.38 -0.67
CA GLU A 512 2.99 -9.39 0.36
C GLU A 512 4.20 -10.27 0.01
N GLU A 513 4.31 -10.72 -1.23
CA GLU A 513 5.44 -11.53 -1.71
C GLU A 513 6.75 -10.73 -1.67
N ALA A 514 6.71 -9.46 -2.09
CA ALA A 514 7.88 -8.57 -2.02
C ALA A 514 8.33 -8.33 -0.56
N ALA A 515 7.40 -8.12 0.37
CA ALA A 515 7.72 -7.99 1.80
C ALA A 515 8.39 -9.25 2.35
N ARG A 516 7.82 -10.44 2.06
CA ARG A 516 8.42 -11.73 2.47
C ARG A 516 9.82 -11.93 1.90
N LYS A 517 10.06 -11.50 0.67
CA LYS A 517 11.38 -11.59 0.05
C LYS A 517 12.42 -10.71 0.75
N ILE A 518 12.05 -9.47 1.11
CA ILE A 518 12.90 -8.55 1.88
C ILE A 518 13.27 -9.17 3.24
N GLU A 519 12.29 -9.73 3.95
CA GLU A 519 12.51 -10.39 5.25
C GLU A 519 13.41 -11.63 5.11
N ALA A 520 13.18 -12.47 4.10
CA ALA A 520 13.98 -13.66 3.85
C ALA A 520 15.44 -13.31 3.50
N GLU A 521 15.66 -12.30 2.64
CA GLU A 521 17.02 -11.83 2.30
C GLU A 521 17.74 -11.25 3.54
N PHE A 522 17.03 -10.50 4.38
CA PHE A 522 17.57 -9.99 5.64
C PHE A 522 18.01 -11.13 6.57
N LEU A 523 17.18 -12.15 6.76
CA LEU A 523 17.49 -13.32 7.59
C LEU A 523 18.74 -14.05 7.08
N ILE A 524 18.82 -14.35 5.79
CA ILE A 524 19.98 -15.01 5.16
C ILE A 524 21.27 -14.19 5.38
N ARG A 525 21.21 -12.87 5.21
CA ARG A 525 22.38 -12.00 5.43
C ARG A 525 22.79 -11.95 6.89
N CYS A 526 21.82 -11.94 7.81
CA CYS A 526 22.08 -12.00 9.25
C CYS A 526 22.71 -13.34 9.67
N GLU A 527 22.21 -14.47 9.17
CA GLU A 527 22.81 -15.79 9.39
C GLU A 527 24.25 -15.85 8.86
N THR A 528 24.49 -15.29 7.67
CA THR A 528 25.83 -15.19 7.08
C THR A 528 26.80 -14.42 7.98
N ILE A 529 26.35 -13.30 8.56
CA ILE A 529 27.15 -12.51 9.51
C ILE A 529 27.39 -13.30 10.80
N ASP A 530 26.39 -13.99 11.32
CA ASP A 530 26.53 -14.81 12.54
C ASP A 530 27.54 -15.94 12.35
N ASP A 531 27.57 -16.56 11.16
CA ASP A 531 28.58 -17.57 10.82
C ASP A 531 29.98 -16.97 10.65
N GLN A 532 30.11 -15.75 10.12
CA GLN A 532 31.38 -15.02 10.13
C GLN A 532 31.88 -14.75 11.55
N ILE A 533 31.00 -14.32 12.46
CA ILE A 533 31.33 -14.12 13.89
C ILE A 533 31.79 -15.43 14.54
N LYS A 534 31.06 -16.54 14.32
CA LYS A 534 31.44 -17.87 14.84
C LYS A 534 32.83 -18.29 14.32
N LYS A 535 33.07 -18.15 13.01
CA LYS A 535 34.35 -18.51 12.39
C LYS A 535 35.50 -17.68 12.95
N LEU A 536 35.31 -16.36 13.06
CA LEU A 536 36.30 -15.44 13.63
C LEU A 536 36.65 -15.81 15.08
N ARG A 537 35.64 -16.08 15.92
CA ARG A 537 35.86 -16.53 17.31
C ARG A 537 36.61 -17.86 17.38
N ALA A 538 36.29 -18.81 16.50
CA ALA A 538 36.97 -20.10 16.44
C ALA A 538 38.45 -19.94 16.02
N GLU A 539 38.74 -19.15 14.99
CA GLU A 539 40.09 -18.84 14.54
C GLU A 539 40.92 -18.14 15.62
N THR A 540 40.33 -17.17 16.34
CA THR A 540 40.99 -16.48 17.46
C THR A 540 41.33 -17.47 18.58
N LYS A 541 40.39 -18.34 18.96
CA LYS A 541 40.61 -19.38 19.98
C LYS A 541 41.73 -20.35 19.58
N GLU A 542 41.80 -20.75 18.31
CA GLU A 542 42.87 -21.61 17.81
C GLU A 542 44.25 -20.94 17.88
N LYS A 543 44.35 -19.67 17.48
CA LYS A 543 45.60 -18.88 17.56
C LYS A 543 46.07 -18.74 19.01
N ILE A 544 45.17 -18.45 19.96
CA ILE A 544 45.49 -18.39 21.40
C ILE A 544 45.99 -19.75 21.89
N ALA A 545 45.34 -20.86 21.51
CA ALA A 545 45.79 -22.20 21.89
C ALA A 545 47.19 -22.54 21.36
N ARG A 546 47.55 -22.07 20.15
CA ARG A 546 48.91 -22.23 19.60
C ARG A 546 49.93 -21.45 20.43
N ILE A 547 49.66 -20.20 20.79
CA ILE A 547 50.52 -19.38 21.65
C ILE A 547 50.76 -20.07 23.00
N GLN A 548 49.70 -20.59 23.61
CA GLN A 548 49.80 -21.32 24.88
C GLN A 548 50.65 -22.60 24.76
N LYS A 549 50.48 -23.37 23.68
CA LYS A 549 51.30 -24.56 23.39
C LYS A 549 52.78 -24.20 23.22
N GLU A 550 53.09 -23.13 22.49
CA GLU A 550 54.46 -22.64 22.31
C GLU A 550 55.10 -22.22 23.64
N TYR A 551 54.35 -21.52 24.50
CA TYR A 551 54.82 -21.14 25.84
C TYR A 551 55.13 -22.37 26.71
N VAL A 552 54.24 -23.38 26.71
CA VAL A 552 54.46 -24.63 27.45
C VAL A 552 55.71 -25.36 26.95
N LEU A 553 55.92 -25.43 25.64
CA LEU A 553 57.12 -26.03 25.04
C LEU A 553 58.39 -25.26 25.45
N PHE A 554 58.34 -23.93 25.41
CA PHE A 554 59.44 -23.08 25.86
C PHE A 554 59.78 -23.34 27.33
N LYS A 555 58.75 -23.43 28.19
CA LYS A 555 58.91 -23.75 29.62
C LYS A 555 59.58 -25.11 29.84
N LYS A 556 59.21 -26.13 29.07
CA LYS A 556 59.84 -27.46 29.12
C LYS A 556 61.32 -27.39 28.72
N LYS A 557 61.63 -26.72 27.60
CA LYS A 557 63.02 -26.57 27.11
C LYS A 557 63.90 -25.77 28.08
N SER A 558 63.37 -24.69 28.68
CA SER A 558 64.08 -23.90 29.68
C SER A 558 64.45 -24.73 30.91
N ARG A 559 63.52 -25.55 31.44
CA ARG A 559 63.82 -26.49 32.53
C ARG A 559 64.91 -27.50 32.18
N GLN A 560 64.90 -28.01 30.94
CA GLN A 560 65.96 -28.90 30.47
C GLN A 560 67.32 -28.19 30.45
N ARG A 561 67.39 -26.96 29.93
CA ARG A 561 68.62 -26.16 29.94
C ARG A 561 69.12 -25.88 31.36
N GLN A 562 68.24 -25.49 32.28
CA GLN A 562 68.61 -25.29 33.70
C GLN A 562 69.25 -26.54 34.32
N ASN A 563 68.73 -27.73 34.02
CA ASN A 563 69.34 -28.98 34.48
C ASN A 563 70.71 -29.24 33.84
N VAL A 564 70.87 -28.96 32.55
CA VAL A 564 72.16 -29.06 31.84
C VAL A 564 73.18 -28.11 32.47
N HIS A 565 72.84 -26.85 32.72
CA HIS A 565 73.72 -25.87 33.36
C HIS A 565 74.19 -26.35 34.76
N ARG A 566 73.27 -26.91 35.57
CA ARG A 566 73.61 -27.50 36.88
C ARG A 566 74.54 -28.71 36.77
N ASN A 567 74.32 -29.58 35.78
CA ASN A 567 75.18 -30.74 35.56
C ASN A 567 76.59 -30.31 35.09
N ASN A 568 76.67 -29.35 34.17
CA ASN A 568 77.93 -28.79 33.68
C ASN A 568 78.74 -28.16 34.83
N TYR A 569 78.08 -27.40 35.71
CA TYR A 569 78.71 -26.88 36.93
C TYR A 569 79.39 -27.98 37.75
N ASN A 570 78.67 -29.06 38.06
CA ASN A 570 79.22 -30.16 38.84
C ASN A 570 80.41 -30.84 38.13
N GLN A 571 80.32 -31.02 36.81
CA GLN A 571 81.42 -31.60 36.01
C GLN A 571 82.65 -30.70 35.98
N ASN A 572 82.47 -29.39 35.76
CA ASN A 572 83.56 -28.42 35.74
C ASN A 572 84.28 -28.35 37.08
N ILE A 573 83.53 -28.32 38.20
CA ILE A 573 84.10 -28.32 39.55
C ILE A 573 85.00 -29.55 39.77
N LEU A 574 84.50 -30.74 39.42
CA LEU A 574 85.26 -31.99 39.56
C LEU A 574 86.53 -31.99 38.68
N GLN A 575 86.44 -31.42 37.47
CA GLN A 575 87.57 -31.29 36.56
C GLN A 575 88.62 -30.29 37.07
N HIS A 576 88.21 -29.16 37.62
CA HIS A 576 89.11 -28.19 38.27
C HIS A 576 89.81 -28.82 39.48
N GLU A 577 89.07 -29.51 40.35
CA GLU A 577 89.64 -30.23 41.50
C GLU A 577 90.71 -31.22 41.08
N LYS A 578 90.43 -32.07 40.08
CA LYS A 578 91.37 -33.05 39.56
C LYS A 578 92.61 -32.41 38.93
N THR A 579 92.41 -31.37 38.12
CA THR A 579 93.49 -30.72 37.37
C THR A 579 94.44 -29.96 38.30
N LEU A 580 93.88 -29.14 39.19
CA LEU A 580 94.65 -28.37 40.17
C LEU A 580 95.36 -29.29 41.18
N TYR A 581 94.73 -30.40 41.59
CA TYR A 581 95.37 -31.37 42.48
C TYR A 581 96.56 -32.06 41.80
N LYS A 582 96.45 -32.36 40.50
CA LYS A 582 97.57 -32.90 39.71
C LYS A 582 98.73 -31.90 39.65
N GLN A 583 98.46 -30.63 39.34
CA GLN A 583 99.47 -29.57 39.30
C GLN A 583 100.16 -29.40 40.66
N TYR A 584 99.39 -29.44 41.75
CA TYR A 584 99.93 -29.41 43.10
C TYR A 584 100.89 -30.58 43.37
N ARG A 585 100.51 -31.81 42.99
CA ARG A 585 101.37 -33.00 43.13
C ARG A 585 102.65 -32.89 42.32
N GLU A 586 102.57 -32.39 41.08
CA GLU A 586 103.73 -32.15 40.22
C GLU A 586 104.68 -31.14 40.88
N GLN A 587 104.17 -30.04 41.43
CA GLN A 587 104.96 -29.03 42.14
C GLN A 587 105.66 -29.57 43.39
N LEU A 588 105.00 -30.47 44.15
CA LEU A 588 105.65 -31.15 45.28
C LEU A 588 106.82 -32.03 44.83
N ALA A 589 106.65 -32.77 43.73
CA ALA A 589 107.69 -33.62 43.18
C ALA A 589 108.88 -32.80 42.63
N GLU A 590 108.61 -31.66 41.99
CA GLU A 590 109.64 -30.73 41.53
C GLU A 590 110.47 -30.18 42.71
N ASN A 591 109.81 -29.78 43.81
CA ASN A 591 110.50 -29.32 45.02
C ASN A 591 111.40 -30.40 45.62
N GLU A 592 110.95 -31.66 45.62
CA GLU A 592 111.74 -32.80 46.10
C GLU A 592 112.95 -33.09 45.19
N LEU A 593 112.75 -33.10 43.87
CA LEU A 593 113.83 -33.26 42.90
C LEU A 593 114.86 -32.13 43.01
N GLU A 594 114.42 -30.88 43.20
CA GLU A 594 115.31 -29.74 43.41
C GLU A 594 116.17 -29.93 44.67
N ARG A 595 115.56 -30.40 45.78
CA ARG A 595 116.29 -30.73 47.01
C ARG A 595 117.34 -31.81 46.74
N GLU A 596 116.97 -32.91 46.09
CA GLU A 596 117.88 -34.02 45.80
C GLU A 596 119.07 -33.59 44.92
N ARG A 597 118.81 -32.79 43.88
CA ARG A 597 119.86 -32.22 43.03
C ARG A 597 120.83 -31.35 43.82
N LYS A 598 120.31 -30.47 44.68
CA LYS A 598 121.13 -29.59 45.54
C LYS A 598 121.92 -30.37 46.60
N ILE A 599 121.39 -31.48 47.12
CA ILE A 599 122.12 -32.37 48.04
C ILE A 599 123.27 -33.07 47.32
N LYS A 600 123.08 -33.54 46.08
CA LYS A 600 124.15 -34.19 45.29
C LYS A 600 125.34 -33.29 45.01
N THR A 601 125.13 -31.97 44.99
CA THR A 601 126.19 -30.97 44.76
C THR A 601 126.94 -30.53 46.03
N LEU A 602 126.50 -30.98 47.23
CA LEU A 602 127.19 -30.80 48.52
C LEU A 602 128.06 -32.02 48.84
#